data_AF-A0A2I0QQA0-F1
#
_entry.id   AF-A0A2I0QQA0-F1
#
_cell.length_a   1.000
_cell.length_b   1.000
_cell.length_c   1.000
_cell.angle_alpha   90.00
_cell.angle_beta   90.00
_cell.angle_gamma   90.00
#
_symmetry.space_group_name_H-M   'P 1'
#
loop_
_entity.id
_entity.type
_entity.pdbx_description
1 polymer ?
#
loop_
_entity_poly.entity_id
_entity_poly.type
_entity_poly.pdbx_seq_one_letter_code
_entity_poly.pdbx_strand_id
1 'polypeptide(L)'
;MGNVYGDKTVEELRKDISNINTDSSYSEPGQIQRTCLSWLYGKDTYSSNPNVNKFTYEVKSFLENFMSLDKKRINDVNSREEMLKNAPDLKSIISQMEETYNYNLRSDEGKQDISEIIKLSKSGLTNMLEDTGSFFEEKGNNEKITIKKIELLENALKCYNTTTSIGGNIPEELNKKVSETKMSFYEDIEKAGNSVSEGERYYNETLNNRQMTTIKKATENYNIAISIYEKHNIPMLSGSEKYKSYYDAYKDATYKMDEANKLENELQTSFYMFVGIGAIILIIIFSTIFRGLSSYKRDEERMKITKIFR
;
A
#
# COMPACT_ATOMS: atom_id res chain seq x y z
N MET A 1 4.19 36.28 27.96
CA MET A 1 3.41 35.74 26.82
C MET A 1 2.42 36.81 26.42
N GLY A 2 2.69 37.54 25.33
CA GLY A 2 1.84 38.66 24.89
C GLY A 2 0.65 38.16 24.08
N ASN A 3 -0.51 38.79 24.27
CA ASN A 3 -1.74 38.55 23.50
C ASN A 3 -1.46 38.66 21.99
N VAL A 4 -1.67 37.57 21.25
CA VAL A 4 -1.54 37.52 19.77
C VAL A 4 -2.89 37.83 19.09
N TYR A 5 -3.97 38.02 19.84
CA TYR A 5 -5.27 38.42 19.32
C TYR A 5 -5.37 39.93 19.38
N GLY A 6 -5.18 40.61 18.23
CA GLY A 6 -5.35 42.06 18.16
C GLY A 6 -6.76 42.46 18.60
N ASP A 7 -6.88 43.55 19.36
CA ASP A 7 -8.17 44.09 19.81
C ASP A 7 -8.98 44.55 18.60
N LYS A 8 -9.86 43.66 18.11
CA LYS A 8 -10.87 43.98 17.11
C LYS A 8 -12.19 44.32 17.78
N THR A 9 -12.93 45.19 17.11
CA THR A 9 -14.34 45.46 17.40
C THR A 9 -15.21 44.31 16.90
N VAL A 10 -16.40 44.15 17.49
CA VAL A 10 -17.38 43.17 17.03
C VAL A 10 -17.75 43.37 15.55
N GLU A 11 -17.77 44.62 15.06
CA GLU A 11 -18.04 44.89 13.64
C GLU A 11 -16.95 44.33 12.71
N GLU A 12 -15.68 44.50 13.08
CA GLU A 12 -14.56 43.94 12.33
C GLU A 12 -14.58 42.41 12.35
N LEU A 13 -14.94 41.80 13.49
CA LEU A 13 -15.14 40.36 13.60
C LEU A 13 -16.28 39.84 12.70
N ARG A 14 -17.42 40.54 12.64
CA ARG A 14 -18.54 40.19 11.74
C ARG A 14 -18.08 40.23 10.28
N LYS A 15 -17.34 41.26 9.90
CA LYS A 15 -16.78 41.39 8.54
C LYS A 15 -15.82 40.25 8.22
N ASP A 16 -14.94 39.88 9.16
CA ASP A 16 -14.02 38.77 8.99
C ASP A 16 -14.75 37.44 8.75
N ILE A 17 -15.77 37.13 9.55
CA ILE A 17 -16.54 35.88 9.42
C ILE A 17 -17.40 35.88 8.15
N SER A 18 -18.06 36.99 7.81
CA SER A 18 -18.93 37.08 6.63
C SER A 18 -18.18 36.94 5.31
N ASN A 19 -16.90 37.31 5.26
CA ASN A 19 -16.06 37.18 4.07
C ASN A 19 -15.57 35.74 3.81
N ILE A 20 -15.76 34.81 4.74
CA ILE A 20 -15.35 33.41 4.56
C ILE A 20 -16.29 32.76 3.53
N ASN A 21 -15.72 32.21 2.46
CA ASN A 21 -16.50 31.41 1.51
C ASN A 21 -16.74 30.01 2.11
N THR A 22 -18.00 29.74 2.44
CA THR A 22 -18.48 28.47 3.04
C THR A 22 -19.24 27.58 2.04
N ASP A 23 -19.06 27.81 0.73
CA ASP A 23 -19.50 26.89 -0.32
C ASP A 23 -18.69 25.59 -0.21
N SER A 24 -19.31 24.60 0.43
CA SER A 24 -18.71 23.34 0.86
C SER A 24 -19.59 22.17 0.45
N SER A 25 -18.97 21.02 0.30
CA SER A 25 -19.68 19.74 0.20
C SER A 25 -20.41 19.36 1.51
N TYR A 26 -20.10 20.03 2.61
CA TYR A 26 -20.71 19.83 3.93
C TYR A 26 -21.58 21.03 4.29
N SER A 27 -22.69 20.78 5.00
CA SER A 27 -23.62 21.84 5.39
C SER A 27 -23.12 22.68 6.56
N GLU A 28 -22.23 22.10 7.37
CA GLU A 28 -21.78 22.60 8.66
C GLU A 28 -20.99 23.91 8.56
N PRO A 29 -20.02 24.11 7.65
CA PRO A 29 -19.31 25.38 7.55
C PRO A 29 -20.25 26.58 7.37
N GLY A 30 -21.27 26.44 6.50
CA GLY A 30 -22.27 27.49 6.30
C GLY A 30 -23.17 27.71 7.52
N GLN A 31 -23.52 26.65 8.26
CA GLN A 31 -24.27 26.76 9.50
C GLN A 31 -23.45 27.43 10.61
N ILE A 32 -22.19 27.02 10.80
CA ILE A 32 -21.25 27.62 11.75
C ILE A 32 -21.10 29.11 11.50
N GLN A 33 -20.88 29.50 10.24
CA GLN A 33 -20.76 30.91 9.86
C GLN A 33 -22.02 31.70 10.23
N ARG A 34 -23.22 31.20 9.88
CA ARG A 34 -24.48 31.87 10.21
C ARG A 34 -24.71 31.98 11.71
N THR A 35 -24.46 30.91 12.46
CA THR A 35 -24.62 30.90 13.92
C THR A 35 -23.62 31.85 14.60
N CYS A 36 -22.37 31.90 14.11
CA CYS A 36 -21.36 32.82 14.62
C CYS A 36 -21.74 34.29 14.33
N LEU A 37 -22.22 34.60 13.13
CA LEU A 37 -22.70 35.95 12.81
C LEU A 37 -23.90 36.35 13.67
N SER A 38 -24.89 35.46 13.83
CA SER A 38 -26.06 35.68 14.70
C SER A 38 -25.63 36.02 16.14
N TRP A 39 -24.72 35.23 16.69
CA TRP A 39 -24.16 35.46 18.01
C TRP A 39 -23.47 36.83 18.13
N LEU A 40 -22.63 37.19 17.15
CA LEU A 40 -21.96 38.48 17.11
C LEU A 40 -22.94 39.65 16.94
N TYR A 41 -24.06 39.50 16.23
CA TYR A 41 -25.10 40.53 16.11
C TYR A 41 -25.80 40.82 17.44
N GLY A 42 -25.83 39.86 18.36
CA GLY A 42 -26.33 40.05 19.73
C GLY A 42 -25.38 40.82 20.66
N LYS A 43 -24.19 41.24 20.19
CA LYS A 43 -23.17 41.92 21.01
C LYS A 43 -23.03 43.41 20.64
N ASP A 44 -22.51 44.21 21.57
CA ASP A 44 -22.21 45.63 21.34
C ASP A 44 -21.13 45.79 20.26
N THR A 45 -21.49 46.51 19.21
CA THR A 45 -20.79 46.60 17.93
C THR A 45 -19.38 47.20 18.05
N TYR A 46 -19.19 48.13 18.99
CA TYR A 46 -17.92 48.83 19.18
C TYR A 46 -17.12 48.33 20.40
N SER A 47 -17.63 47.30 21.08
CA SER A 47 -16.91 46.69 22.19
C SER A 47 -15.75 45.82 21.70
N SER A 48 -14.61 45.90 22.39
CA SER A 48 -13.47 44.99 22.21
C SER A 48 -13.44 44.05 23.41
N ASN A 49 -14.15 42.92 23.31
CA ASN A 49 -14.07 41.87 24.33
C ASN A 49 -13.01 40.84 23.91
N PRO A 50 -11.89 40.69 24.65
CA PRO A 50 -10.81 39.77 24.29
C PRO A 50 -11.24 38.32 24.15
N ASN A 51 -12.24 37.87 24.93
CA ASN A 51 -12.74 36.50 24.88
C ASN A 51 -13.62 36.26 23.65
N VAL A 52 -14.43 37.26 23.27
CA VAL A 52 -15.20 37.23 22.01
C VAL A 52 -14.25 37.22 20.82
N ASN A 53 -13.24 38.11 20.83
CA ASN A 53 -12.16 38.12 19.83
C ASN A 53 -11.53 36.74 19.69
N LYS A 54 -11.03 36.18 20.81
CA LYS A 54 -10.38 34.87 20.83
C LYS A 54 -11.26 33.77 20.24
N PHE A 55 -12.51 33.65 20.71
CA PHE A 55 -13.42 32.63 20.21
C PHE A 55 -13.72 32.80 18.71
N THR A 56 -13.97 34.03 18.25
CA THR A 56 -14.23 34.28 16.83
C THR A 56 -13.00 33.97 15.96
N TYR A 57 -11.78 34.23 16.44
CA TYR A 57 -10.57 33.80 15.75
C TYR A 57 -10.44 32.28 15.66
N GLU A 58 -10.76 31.55 16.72
CA GLU A 58 -10.79 30.08 16.72
C GLU A 58 -11.80 29.57 15.67
N VAL A 59 -13.02 30.14 15.64
CA VAL A 59 -14.05 29.81 14.64
C VAL A 59 -13.59 30.09 13.21
N LYS A 60 -13.01 31.27 12.98
CA LYS A 60 -12.44 31.65 11.68
C LYS A 60 -11.37 30.65 11.24
N SER A 61 -10.45 30.32 12.13
CA SER A 61 -9.34 29.40 11.85
C SER A 61 -9.85 28.01 11.48
N PHE A 62 -10.87 27.52 12.20
CA PHE A 62 -11.52 26.26 11.86
C PHE A 62 -12.15 26.31 10.47
N LEU A 63 -12.96 27.32 10.18
CA LEU A 63 -13.63 27.46 8.88
C LEU A 63 -12.62 27.55 7.74
N GLU A 64 -11.59 28.40 7.85
CA GLU A 64 -10.57 28.56 6.80
C GLU A 64 -9.81 27.26 6.54
N ASN A 65 -9.40 26.56 7.60
CA ASN A 65 -8.69 25.28 7.47
C ASN A 65 -9.58 24.19 6.91
N PHE A 66 -10.82 24.07 7.40
CA PHE A 66 -11.81 23.11 6.91
C PHE A 66 -12.09 23.33 5.43
N MET A 67 -12.37 24.57 5.03
CA MET A 67 -12.67 24.92 3.64
C MET A 67 -11.47 24.74 2.72
N SER A 68 -10.25 25.00 3.20
CA SER A 68 -9.02 24.72 2.45
C SER A 68 -8.87 23.24 2.13
N LEU A 69 -9.13 22.38 3.11
CA LEU A 69 -9.11 20.93 2.93
C LEU A 69 -10.24 20.46 2.01
N ASP A 70 -11.48 20.92 2.23
CA ASP A 70 -12.63 20.54 1.40
C ASP A 70 -12.45 20.97 -0.07
N LYS A 71 -11.86 22.13 -0.35
CA LYS A 71 -11.54 22.55 -1.73
C LYS A 71 -10.54 21.64 -2.41
N LYS A 72 -9.62 21.05 -1.65
CA LYS A 72 -8.67 20.06 -2.14
C LYS A 72 -9.27 18.67 -2.25
N ARG A 73 -10.53 18.47 -1.87
CA ARG A 73 -11.24 17.18 -1.95
C ARG A 73 -11.46 16.76 -3.41
N ILE A 74 -10.38 16.38 -4.07
CA ILE A 74 -10.39 15.65 -5.33
C ILE A 74 -10.56 14.16 -4.98
N ASN A 75 -11.21 13.39 -5.86
CA ASN A 75 -11.41 11.94 -5.69
C ASN A 75 -10.10 11.12 -5.89
N ASP A 76 -8.98 11.61 -5.36
CA ASP A 76 -7.67 10.98 -5.40
C ASP A 76 -7.14 10.69 -3.99
N VAL A 77 -6.21 9.74 -3.90
CA VAL A 77 -5.68 9.22 -2.63
C VAL A 77 -4.85 10.25 -1.88
N ASN A 78 -4.03 11.05 -2.57
CA ASN A 78 -3.08 11.96 -1.93
C ASN A 78 -3.81 13.09 -1.22
N SER A 79 -4.84 13.65 -1.86
CA SER A 79 -5.69 14.68 -1.28
C SER A 79 -6.41 14.19 -0.01
N ARG A 80 -6.91 12.94 -0.02
CA ARG A 80 -7.56 12.32 1.13
C ARG A 80 -6.59 11.99 2.26
N GLU A 81 -5.35 11.62 1.94
CA GLU A 81 -4.29 11.44 2.95
C GLU A 81 -3.89 12.77 3.59
N GLU A 82 -3.86 13.85 2.83
CA GLU A 82 -3.64 15.20 3.37
C GLU A 82 -4.74 15.59 4.35
N MET A 83 -6.01 15.31 4.05
CA MET A 83 -7.13 15.54 4.98
C MET A 83 -6.95 14.79 6.30
N LEU A 84 -6.67 13.47 6.23
CA LEU A 84 -6.43 12.66 7.42
C LEU A 84 -5.25 13.19 8.25
N LYS A 85 -4.17 13.64 7.59
CA LYS A 85 -3.00 14.20 8.25
C LYS A 85 -3.31 15.51 9.01
N ASN A 86 -4.20 16.35 8.48
CA ASN A 86 -4.56 17.65 9.08
C ASN A 86 -5.76 17.58 10.06
N ALA A 87 -6.44 16.44 10.15
CA ALA A 87 -7.55 16.24 11.09
C ALA A 87 -7.21 16.52 12.57
N PRO A 88 -6.01 16.18 13.09
CA PRO A 88 -5.61 16.54 14.45
C PRO A 88 -5.57 18.06 14.71
N ASP A 89 -5.19 18.86 13.72
CA ASP A 89 -5.13 20.32 13.86
C ASP A 89 -6.54 20.90 13.96
N LEU A 90 -7.48 20.46 13.11
CA LEU A 90 -8.90 20.83 13.22
C LEU A 90 -9.48 20.44 14.58
N LYS A 91 -9.15 19.23 15.07
CA LYS A 91 -9.57 18.77 16.40
C LYS A 91 -9.01 19.65 17.51
N SER A 92 -7.76 20.08 17.41
CA SER A 92 -7.13 20.99 18.38
C SER A 92 -7.84 22.34 18.42
N ILE A 93 -8.20 22.90 17.26
CA ILE A 93 -8.95 24.16 17.20
C ILE A 93 -10.32 24.01 17.87
N ILE A 94 -11.03 22.90 17.66
CA ILE A 94 -12.31 22.62 18.34
C ILE A 94 -12.10 22.57 19.87
N SER A 95 -11.05 21.91 20.36
CA SER A 95 -10.77 21.87 21.80
C SER A 95 -10.46 23.27 22.37
N GLN A 96 -9.77 24.13 21.62
CA GLN A 96 -9.55 25.52 22.02
C GLN A 96 -10.87 26.30 22.13
N MET A 97 -11.79 26.10 21.17
CA MET A 97 -13.14 26.68 21.26
C MET A 97 -13.88 26.23 22.53
N GLU A 98 -13.79 24.93 22.87
CA GLU A 98 -14.40 24.37 24.08
C GLU A 98 -13.84 24.97 25.37
N GLU A 99 -12.52 25.13 25.43
CA GLU A 99 -11.85 25.79 26.56
C GLU A 99 -12.29 27.24 26.68
N THR A 100 -12.24 28.00 25.58
CA THR A 100 -12.68 29.40 25.56
C THR A 100 -14.14 29.53 26.00
N TYR A 101 -15.02 28.64 25.53
CA TYR A 101 -16.41 28.59 25.97
C TYR A 101 -16.53 28.31 27.48
N ASN A 102 -15.93 27.23 27.96
CA ASN A 102 -16.12 26.75 29.33
C ASN A 102 -15.57 27.70 30.39
N TYR A 103 -14.44 28.36 30.11
CA TYR A 103 -13.74 29.20 31.08
C TYR A 103 -14.05 30.68 30.95
N ASN A 104 -14.37 31.17 29.75
CA ASN A 104 -14.43 32.62 29.49
C ASN A 104 -15.81 33.14 29.07
N LEU A 105 -16.66 32.29 28.48
CA LEU A 105 -17.93 32.71 27.86
C LEU A 105 -19.15 31.94 28.37
N ARG A 106 -18.99 31.03 29.34
CA ARG A 106 -20.08 30.15 29.78
C ARG A 106 -21.28 30.88 30.37
N SER A 107 -21.03 32.04 30.97
CA SER A 107 -22.05 32.92 31.58
C SER A 107 -22.61 33.97 30.62
N ASP A 108 -22.13 34.05 29.38
CA ASP A 108 -22.55 35.07 28.43
C ASP A 108 -23.98 34.82 27.89
N GLU A 109 -24.68 35.93 27.62
CA GLU A 109 -25.81 35.91 26.70
C GLU A 109 -25.33 35.42 25.31
N GLY A 110 -26.05 34.45 24.73
CA GLY A 110 -25.68 33.76 23.50
C GLY A 110 -24.98 32.40 23.68
N LYS A 111 -24.94 31.83 24.89
CA LYS A 111 -24.34 30.50 25.16
C LYS A 111 -24.83 29.36 24.24
N GLN A 112 -26.09 29.44 23.79
CA GLN A 112 -26.67 28.41 22.92
C GLN A 112 -26.02 28.43 21.54
N ASP A 113 -25.75 29.61 20.99
CA ASP A 113 -25.09 29.76 19.69
C ASP A 113 -23.63 29.28 19.76
N ILE A 114 -22.90 29.63 20.83
CA ILE A 114 -21.52 29.16 21.06
C ILE A 114 -21.46 27.62 21.15
N SER A 115 -22.34 27.04 21.97
CA SER A 115 -22.43 25.59 22.11
C SER A 115 -22.80 24.90 20.80
N GLU A 116 -23.69 25.50 20.00
CA GLU A 116 -24.08 24.97 18.70
C GLU A 116 -22.94 25.07 17.68
N ILE A 117 -22.17 26.16 17.67
CA ILE A 117 -20.97 26.30 16.84
C ILE A 117 -19.99 25.16 17.10
N ILE A 118 -19.67 24.89 18.37
CA ILE A 118 -18.76 23.79 18.76
C ILE A 118 -19.30 22.44 18.28
N LYS A 119 -20.59 22.19 18.47
CA LYS A 119 -21.26 20.96 18.05
C LYS A 119 -21.22 20.79 16.53
N LEU A 120 -21.49 21.85 15.77
CA LEU A 120 -21.41 21.86 14.32
C LEU A 120 -19.98 21.65 13.83
N SER A 121 -18.98 22.24 14.47
CA SER A 121 -17.56 22.01 14.12
C SER A 121 -17.17 20.54 14.32
N LYS A 122 -17.62 19.92 15.42
CA LYS A 122 -17.45 18.47 15.64
C LYS A 122 -18.15 17.65 14.56
N SER A 123 -19.42 17.96 14.26
CA SER A 123 -20.21 17.27 13.22
C SER A 123 -19.51 17.36 11.86
N GLY A 124 -19.07 18.55 11.46
CA GLY A 124 -18.39 18.76 10.19
C GLY A 124 -17.09 17.95 10.09
N LEU A 125 -16.25 17.96 11.13
CA LEU A 125 -15.02 17.16 11.16
C LEU A 125 -15.33 15.66 11.09
N THR A 126 -16.34 15.18 11.83
CA THR A 126 -16.78 13.78 11.81
C THR A 126 -17.23 13.39 10.39
N ASN A 127 -18.11 14.16 9.77
CA ASN A 127 -18.61 13.88 8.43
C ASN A 127 -17.49 13.88 7.38
N MET A 128 -16.50 14.78 7.50
CA MET A 128 -15.33 14.78 6.61
C MET A 128 -14.50 13.51 6.74
N LEU A 129 -14.28 13.05 7.96
CA LEU A 129 -13.51 11.85 8.24
C LEU A 129 -14.27 10.58 7.85
N GLU A 130 -15.59 10.53 8.01
CA GLU A 130 -16.40 9.40 7.57
C GLU A 130 -16.43 9.27 6.05
N ASP A 131 -16.57 10.39 5.31
CA ASP A 131 -16.47 10.42 3.84
C ASP A 131 -15.07 9.98 3.39
N THR A 132 -14.02 10.47 4.04
CA THR A 132 -12.63 10.10 3.72
C THR A 132 -12.33 8.64 4.05
N GLY A 133 -12.83 8.13 5.17
CA GLY A 133 -12.73 6.73 5.57
C GLY A 133 -13.42 5.80 4.57
N SER A 134 -14.65 6.16 4.17
CA SER A 134 -15.43 5.42 3.17
C SER A 134 -14.72 5.36 1.82
N PHE A 135 -14.12 6.48 1.38
CA PHE A 135 -13.32 6.51 0.16
C PHE A 135 -12.14 5.54 0.21
N PHE A 136 -11.37 5.55 1.32
CA PHE A 136 -10.22 4.66 1.47
C PHE A 136 -10.64 3.19 1.52
N GLU A 137 -11.74 2.89 2.21
CA GLU A 137 -12.31 1.56 2.29
C GLU A 137 -12.75 1.05 0.91
N GLU A 138 -13.50 1.85 0.15
CA GLU A 138 -13.94 1.50 -1.21
C GLU A 138 -12.74 1.23 -2.13
N LYS A 139 -11.74 2.13 -2.12
CA LYS A 139 -10.51 1.93 -2.91
C LYS A 139 -9.78 0.67 -2.49
N GLY A 140 -9.60 0.43 -1.18
CA GLY A 140 -8.95 -0.78 -0.66
C GLY A 140 -9.71 -2.07 -1.02
N ASN A 141 -11.04 -2.02 -1.03
CA ASN A 141 -11.88 -3.16 -1.38
C ASN A 141 -11.72 -3.59 -2.85
N ASN A 142 -11.48 -2.62 -3.73
CA ASN A 142 -11.25 -2.85 -5.16
C ASN A 142 -9.81 -3.24 -5.49
N GLU A 143 -8.88 -3.16 -4.54
CA GLU A 143 -7.48 -3.55 -4.72
C GLU A 143 -7.26 -5.04 -4.42
N LYS A 144 -6.31 -5.66 -5.13
CA LYS A 144 -5.79 -6.99 -4.78
C LYS A 144 -5.07 -6.93 -3.42
N ILE A 145 -4.89 -8.08 -2.76
CA ILE A 145 -4.10 -8.16 -1.52
C ILE A 145 -2.66 -7.73 -1.83
N THR A 146 -2.34 -6.50 -1.48
CA THR A 146 -1.06 -5.83 -1.73
C THR A 146 -0.79 -4.90 -0.55
N ILE A 147 0.44 -4.39 -0.44
CA ILE A 147 0.79 -3.39 0.56
C ILE A 147 -0.11 -2.15 0.46
N LYS A 148 -0.39 -1.68 -0.76
CA LYS A 148 -1.27 -0.54 -1.01
C LYS A 148 -2.69 -0.77 -0.46
N LYS A 149 -3.25 -1.98 -0.63
CA LYS A 149 -4.54 -2.33 -0.02
C LYS A 149 -4.51 -2.21 1.50
N ILE A 150 -3.44 -2.72 2.13
CA ILE A 150 -3.27 -2.64 3.57
C ILE A 150 -3.24 -1.16 4.01
N GLU A 151 -2.45 -0.31 3.35
CA GLU A 151 -2.37 1.12 3.67
C GLU A 151 -3.72 1.83 3.54
N LEU A 152 -4.45 1.57 2.46
CA LEU A 152 -5.78 2.16 2.25
C LEU A 152 -6.73 1.75 3.39
N LEU A 153 -6.81 0.46 3.72
CA LEU A 153 -7.69 0.00 4.79
C LEU A 153 -7.25 0.50 6.18
N GLU A 154 -5.94 0.64 6.43
CA GLU A 154 -5.43 1.28 7.65
C GLU A 154 -5.78 2.76 7.74
N ASN A 155 -5.72 3.49 6.61
CA ASN A 155 -6.13 4.89 6.56
C ASN A 155 -7.64 5.03 6.79
N ALA A 156 -8.46 4.12 6.25
CA ALA A 156 -9.88 4.05 6.57
C ALA A 156 -10.11 3.86 8.09
N LEU A 157 -9.42 2.90 8.71
CA LEU A 157 -9.47 2.70 10.16
C LEU A 157 -9.06 3.94 10.95
N LYS A 158 -7.98 4.62 10.56
CA LYS A 158 -7.55 5.86 11.23
C LYS A 158 -8.61 6.95 11.16
N CYS A 159 -9.30 7.09 10.04
CA CYS A 159 -10.40 8.04 9.90
C CYS A 159 -11.50 7.73 10.92
N TYR A 160 -12.02 6.50 10.93
CA TYR A 160 -13.09 6.09 11.84
C TYR A 160 -12.65 6.11 13.31
N ASN A 161 -11.41 5.77 13.64
CA ASN A 161 -10.88 5.88 15.01
C ASN A 161 -10.78 7.34 15.48
N THR A 162 -10.55 8.26 14.55
CA THR A 162 -10.53 9.69 14.86
C THR A 162 -11.95 10.20 15.13
N THR A 163 -12.97 9.66 14.46
CA THR A 163 -14.38 10.00 14.73
C THR A 163 -14.92 9.31 15.98
N THR A 164 -14.46 8.12 16.35
CA THR A 164 -14.89 7.44 17.58
C THR A 164 -14.45 8.14 18.85
N SER A 165 -13.28 8.79 18.82
CA SER A 165 -12.88 9.73 19.86
C SER A 165 -13.71 11.03 19.90
N ILE A 166 -14.67 11.20 18.98
CA ILE A 166 -15.69 12.26 18.94
C ILE A 166 -17.12 11.69 19.09
N GLY A 167 -17.29 10.35 19.19
CA GLY A 167 -18.58 9.69 19.44
C GLY A 167 -19.06 8.67 18.38
N GLY A 168 -18.28 8.36 17.35
CA GLY A 168 -18.58 7.29 16.38
C GLY A 168 -18.29 5.87 16.90
N ASN A 169 -18.87 4.84 16.26
CA ASN A 169 -18.50 3.43 16.48
C ASN A 169 -17.55 2.97 15.36
N ILE A 170 -16.51 2.20 15.71
CA ILE A 170 -15.64 1.56 14.70
C ILE A 170 -16.44 0.41 14.09
N PRO A 171 -16.52 0.25 12.76
CA PRO A 171 -17.03 -0.97 12.16
C PRO A 171 -16.08 -2.13 12.54
N GLU A 172 -16.50 -2.99 13.47
CA GLU A 172 -15.75 -4.19 13.91
C GLU A 172 -15.29 -5.03 12.70
N GLU A 173 -16.12 -5.06 11.66
CA GLU A 173 -15.87 -5.70 10.38
C GLU A 173 -14.62 -5.16 9.66
N LEU A 174 -14.37 -3.85 9.68
CA LEU A 174 -13.20 -3.27 9.03
C LEU A 174 -11.90 -3.65 9.76
N ASN A 175 -11.91 -3.65 11.10
CA ASN A 175 -10.77 -4.11 11.90
C ASN A 175 -10.41 -5.56 11.59
N LYS A 176 -11.43 -6.42 11.53
CA LYS A 176 -11.27 -7.82 11.14
C LYS A 176 -10.68 -7.93 9.73
N LYS A 177 -11.24 -7.19 8.77
CA LYS A 177 -10.79 -7.19 7.36
C LYS A 177 -9.33 -6.75 7.20
N VAL A 178 -8.90 -5.71 7.92
CA VAL A 178 -7.50 -5.24 7.92
C VAL A 178 -6.58 -6.34 8.46
N SER A 179 -6.99 -6.96 9.57
CA SER A 179 -6.22 -8.02 10.21
C SER A 179 -6.08 -9.25 9.31
N GLU A 180 -7.16 -9.71 8.69
CA GLU A 180 -7.17 -10.83 7.74
C GLU A 180 -6.33 -10.52 6.50
N THR A 181 -6.43 -9.30 5.95
CA THR A 181 -5.65 -8.87 4.79
C THR A 181 -4.15 -8.87 5.09
N LYS A 182 -3.75 -8.35 6.26
CA LYS A 182 -2.36 -8.36 6.72
C LYS A 182 -1.85 -9.78 6.92
N MET A 183 -2.63 -10.62 7.61
CA MET A 183 -2.27 -12.01 7.87
C MET A 183 -2.04 -12.76 6.57
N SER A 184 -2.98 -12.67 5.61
CA SER A 184 -2.83 -13.30 4.30
C SER A 184 -1.60 -12.79 3.53
N PHE A 185 -1.32 -11.49 3.58
CA PHE A 185 -0.11 -10.92 2.97
C PHE A 185 1.16 -11.49 3.62
N TYR A 186 1.26 -11.48 4.96
CA TYR A 186 2.45 -11.95 5.65
C TYR A 186 2.69 -13.46 5.51
N GLU A 187 1.63 -14.27 5.57
CA GLU A 187 1.72 -15.71 5.31
C GLU A 187 2.30 -16.01 3.93
N ASP A 188 1.87 -15.27 2.90
CA ASP A 188 2.38 -15.46 1.55
C ASP A 188 3.83 -14.98 1.44
N ILE A 189 4.20 -13.84 2.03
CA ILE A 189 5.60 -13.38 2.06
C ILE A 189 6.50 -14.37 2.81
N GLU A 190 6.03 -14.99 3.90
CA GLU A 190 6.76 -16.03 4.61
C GLU A 190 6.95 -17.29 3.75
N LYS A 191 5.90 -17.74 3.04
CA LYS A 191 6.01 -18.84 2.08
C LYS A 191 7.01 -18.55 0.97
N ALA A 192 7.06 -17.31 0.48
CA ALA A 192 8.06 -16.90 -0.50
C ALA A 192 9.48 -17.01 0.07
N GLY A 193 9.72 -16.51 1.29
CA GLY A 193 11.03 -16.65 1.96
C GLY A 193 11.45 -18.10 2.22
N ASN A 194 10.51 -18.95 2.63
CA ASN A 194 10.75 -20.39 2.79
C ASN A 194 11.10 -21.05 1.44
N SER A 195 10.41 -20.68 0.37
CA SER A 195 10.69 -21.19 -0.98
C SER A 195 12.06 -20.73 -1.48
N VAL A 196 12.49 -19.49 -1.21
CA VAL A 196 13.87 -19.05 -1.51
C VAL A 196 14.90 -19.90 -0.76
N SER A 197 14.64 -20.18 0.52
CA SER A 197 15.55 -20.97 1.37
C SER A 197 15.68 -22.42 0.88
N GLU A 198 14.58 -23.06 0.51
CA GLU A 198 14.60 -24.40 -0.09
C GLU A 198 15.26 -24.42 -1.47
N GLY A 199 15.02 -23.38 -2.28
CA GLY A 199 15.70 -23.21 -3.56
C GLY A 199 17.22 -23.16 -3.39
N GLU A 200 17.69 -22.38 -2.42
CA GLU A 200 19.11 -22.25 -2.10
C GLU A 200 19.72 -23.55 -1.58
N ARG A 201 18.98 -24.30 -0.76
CA ARG A 201 19.40 -25.63 -0.31
C ARG A 201 19.61 -26.59 -1.50
N TYR A 202 18.66 -26.65 -2.43
CA TYR A 202 18.77 -27.51 -3.62
C TYR A 202 19.84 -27.02 -4.61
N TYR A 203 20.03 -25.71 -4.76
CA TYR A 203 21.10 -25.15 -5.57
C TYR A 203 22.49 -25.58 -5.04
N ASN A 204 22.72 -25.41 -3.73
CA ASN A 204 23.96 -25.83 -3.07
C ASN A 204 24.19 -27.34 -3.15
N GLU A 205 23.12 -28.14 -3.04
CA GLU A 205 23.20 -29.60 -3.23
C GLU A 205 23.62 -29.95 -4.67
N THR A 206 23.10 -29.22 -5.66
CA THR A 206 23.47 -29.38 -7.08
C THR A 206 24.95 -29.07 -7.32
N LEU A 207 25.51 -28.06 -6.67
CA LEU A 207 26.93 -27.74 -6.80
C LEU A 207 27.83 -28.94 -6.42
N ASN A 208 27.39 -29.75 -5.46
CA ASN A 208 28.12 -30.94 -5.01
C ASN A 208 27.86 -32.19 -5.87
N ASN A 209 26.60 -32.45 -6.24
CA ASN A 209 26.21 -33.72 -6.88
C ASN A 209 25.99 -33.62 -8.40
N ARG A 210 25.94 -32.40 -8.96
CA ARG A 210 25.71 -32.08 -10.38
C ARG A 210 24.48 -32.78 -10.98
N GLN A 211 23.44 -33.02 -10.17
CA GLN A 211 22.21 -33.71 -10.60
C GLN A 211 21.17 -32.76 -11.20
N MET A 212 20.75 -33.05 -12.44
CA MET A 212 19.71 -32.31 -13.16
C MET A 212 18.37 -32.24 -12.41
N THR A 213 17.98 -33.32 -11.72
CA THR A 213 16.73 -33.36 -10.96
C THR A 213 16.74 -32.43 -9.75
N THR A 214 17.91 -32.18 -9.18
CA THR A 214 18.06 -31.34 -7.98
C THR A 214 18.05 -29.86 -8.34
N ILE A 215 18.71 -29.46 -9.44
CA ILE A 215 18.66 -28.06 -9.91
C ILE A 215 17.25 -27.66 -10.34
N LYS A 216 16.49 -28.57 -10.95
CA LYS A 216 15.09 -28.33 -11.29
C LYS A 216 14.25 -27.98 -10.07
N LYS A 217 14.44 -28.70 -8.95
CA LYS A 217 13.77 -28.35 -7.69
C LYS A 217 14.18 -26.97 -7.17
N ALA A 218 15.44 -26.56 -7.37
CA ALA A 218 15.87 -25.21 -7.01
C ALA A 218 15.12 -24.14 -7.82
N THR A 219 15.08 -24.30 -9.16
CA THR A 219 14.35 -23.38 -10.05
C THR A 219 12.84 -23.35 -9.75
N GLU A 220 12.21 -24.49 -9.49
CA GLU A 220 10.79 -24.56 -9.12
C GLU A 220 10.50 -23.76 -7.84
N ASN A 221 11.34 -23.90 -6.81
CA ASN A 221 11.18 -23.18 -5.55
C ASN A 221 11.39 -21.66 -5.71
N TYR A 222 12.41 -21.23 -6.47
CA TYR A 222 12.59 -19.81 -6.76
C TYR A 222 11.42 -19.24 -7.57
N ASN A 223 10.83 -20.01 -8.50
CA ASN A 223 9.69 -19.58 -9.31
C ASN A 223 8.45 -19.36 -8.42
N ILE A 224 8.22 -20.25 -7.45
CA ILE A 224 7.15 -20.10 -6.46
C ILE A 224 7.33 -18.79 -5.68
N ALA A 225 8.55 -18.51 -5.19
CA ALA A 225 8.83 -17.27 -4.45
C ALA A 225 8.56 -16.02 -5.30
N ILE A 226 9.10 -15.98 -6.52
CA ILE A 226 8.93 -14.87 -7.47
C ILE A 226 7.44 -14.65 -7.78
N SER A 227 6.70 -15.73 -8.07
CA SER A 227 5.27 -15.65 -8.35
C SER A 227 4.46 -15.07 -7.18
N ILE A 228 4.82 -15.41 -5.93
CA ILE A 228 4.19 -14.83 -4.75
C ILE A 228 4.51 -13.33 -4.62
N TYR A 229 5.75 -12.92 -4.81
CA TYR A 229 6.11 -11.50 -4.79
C TYR A 229 5.38 -10.70 -5.89
N GLU A 230 5.26 -11.26 -7.09
CA GLU A 230 4.53 -10.66 -8.21
C GLU A 230 3.02 -10.57 -7.93
N LYS A 231 2.43 -11.61 -7.32
CA LYS A 231 1.02 -11.59 -6.87
C LYS A 231 0.72 -10.39 -5.98
N HIS A 232 1.69 -9.97 -5.16
CA HIS A 232 1.58 -8.83 -4.26
C HIS A 232 2.08 -7.50 -4.83
N ASN A 233 2.39 -7.44 -6.14
CA ASN A 233 2.92 -6.27 -6.83
C ASN A 233 4.22 -5.70 -6.22
N ILE A 234 5.02 -6.53 -5.55
CA ILE A 234 6.31 -6.10 -4.97
C ILE A 234 7.26 -5.47 -6.01
N PRO A 235 7.33 -5.92 -7.28
CA PRO A 235 8.21 -5.29 -8.28
C PRO A 235 7.88 -3.82 -8.56
N MET A 236 6.60 -3.43 -8.42
CA MET A 236 6.15 -2.04 -8.62
C MET A 236 6.58 -1.09 -7.49
N LEU A 237 7.15 -1.63 -6.41
CA LEU A 237 7.61 -0.85 -5.25
C LEU A 237 9.07 -0.38 -5.41
N SER A 238 9.67 -0.56 -6.59
CA SER A 238 11.02 -0.09 -6.90
C SER A 238 11.14 1.42 -6.62
N GLY A 239 11.99 1.79 -5.66
CA GLY A 239 12.21 3.19 -5.26
C GLY A 239 11.46 3.65 -4.01
N SER A 240 10.58 2.80 -3.42
CA SER A 240 10.00 3.09 -2.11
C SER A 240 10.97 2.68 -0.99
N GLU A 241 11.53 3.66 -0.27
CA GLU A 241 12.39 3.36 0.89
C GLU A 241 11.62 2.62 2.00
N LYS A 242 10.32 2.89 2.12
CA LYS A 242 9.43 2.23 3.09
C LYS A 242 9.28 0.73 2.85
N TYR A 243 9.38 0.28 1.59
CA TYR A 243 9.15 -1.12 1.18
C TYR A 243 10.36 -1.80 0.54
N LYS A 244 11.53 -1.18 0.71
CA LYS A 244 12.78 -1.61 0.12
C LYS A 244 13.14 -3.05 0.48
N SER A 245 12.91 -3.48 1.72
CA SER A 245 13.20 -4.85 2.16
C SER A 245 12.48 -5.92 1.34
N TYR A 246 11.19 -5.73 1.03
CA TYR A 246 10.44 -6.67 0.20
C TYR A 246 10.92 -6.67 -1.25
N TYR A 247 11.23 -5.49 -1.78
CA TYR A 247 11.77 -5.34 -3.12
C TYR A 247 13.15 -5.99 -3.26
N ASP A 248 14.03 -5.79 -2.27
CA ASP A 248 15.36 -6.41 -2.23
C ASP A 248 15.26 -7.93 -2.15
N ALA A 249 14.31 -8.47 -1.36
CA ALA A 249 14.05 -9.92 -1.31
C ALA A 249 13.54 -10.48 -2.66
N TYR A 250 12.67 -9.74 -3.36
CA TYR A 250 12.25 -10.09 -4.72
C TYR A 250 13.42 -10.10 -5.71
N LYS A 251 14.31 -9.10 -5.64
CA LYS A 251 15.50 -9.04 -6.48
C LYS A 251 16.48 -10.17 -6.20
N ASP A 252 16.70 -10.50 -4.92
CA ASP A 252 17.55 -11.63 -4.52
C ASP A 252 17.00 -12.95 -5.07
N ALA A 253 15.70 -13.20 -4.92
CA ALA A 253 15.05 -14.39 -5.48
C ALA A 253 15.20 -14.48 -7.02
N THR A 254 15.04 -13.35 -7.71
CA THR A 254 15.21 -13.27 -9.17
C THR A 254 16.66 -13.52 -9.59
N TYR A 255 17.62 -12.96 -8.86
CA TYR A 255 19.04 -13.19 -9.10
C TYR A 255 19.43 -14.66 -8.91
N LYS A 256 18.99 -15.28 -7.81
CA LYS A 256 19.25 -16.69 -7.52
C LYS A 256 18.59 -17.63 -8.54
N MET A 257 17.40 -17.27 -9.02
CA MET A 257 16.77 -17.96 -10.15
C MET A 257 17.65 -17.95 -11.39
N ASP A 258 18.17 -16.78 -11.76
CA ASP A 258 19.03 -16.64 -12.95
C ASP A 258 20.31 -17.47 -12.83
N GLU A 259 20.92 -17.52 -11.64
CA GLU A 259 22.06 -18.40 -11.37
C GLU A 259 21.70 -19.89 -11.50
N ALA A 260 20.57 -20.30 -10.93
CA ALA A 260 20.08 -21.67 -11.03
C ALA A 260 19.79 -22.09 -12.48
N ASN A 261 19.14 -21.22 -13.26
CA ASN A 261 18.86 -21.45 -14.68
C ASN A 261 20.15 -21.56 -15.51
N LYS A 262 21.18 -20.77 -15.22
CA LYS A 262 22.49 -20.89 -15.89
C LYS A 262 23.11 -22.26 -15.61
N LEU A 263 23.13 -22.67 -14.35
CA LEU A 263 23.66 -23.98 -13.96
C LEU A 263 22.84 -25.14 -14.56
N GLU A 264 21.52 -25.03 -14.60
CA GLU A 264 20.66 -26.01 -15.27
C GLU A 264 21.03 -26.15 -16.75
N ASN A 265 21.16 -25.03 -17.46
CA ASN A 265 21.54 -25.02 -18.88
C ASN A 265 22.93 -25.65 -19.12
N GLU A 266 23.91 -25.39 -18.25
CA GLU A 266 25.23 -26.01 -18.31
C GLU A 266 25.17 -27.53 -18.13
N LEU A 267 24.41 -28.01 -17.14
CA LEU A 267 24.21 -29.43 -16.87
C LEU A 267 23.49 -30.11 -18.04
N GLN A 268 22.48 -29.44 -18.61
CA GLN A 268 21.72 -29.97 -19.74
C GLN A 268 22.59 -30.09 -20.99
N THR A 269 23.40 -29.07 -21.27
CA THR A 269 24.36 -29.07 -22.39
C THR A 269 25.39 -30.19 -22.22
N SER A 270 25.94 -30.35 -21.00
CA SER A 270 26.90 -31.41 -20.69
C SER A 270 26.29 -32.80 -20.87
N PHE A 271 25.04 -32.99 -20.43
CA PHE A 271 24.31 -34.25 -20.62
C PHE A 271 24.10 -34.58 -22.09
N TYR A 272 23.64 -33.61 -22.90
CA TYR A 272 23.45 -33.83 -24.34
C TYR A 272 24.76 -34.09 -25.09
N MET A 273 25.86 -33.43 -24.71
CA MET A 273 27.18 -33.74 -25.26
C MET A 273 27.59 -35.18 -24.95
N PHE A 274 27.41 -35.63 -23.70
CA PHE A 274 27.73 -37.00 -23.31
C PHE A 274 26.91 -38.04 -24.09
N VAL A 275 25.59 -37.83 -24.18
CA VAL A 275 24.69 -38.70 -24.95
C VAL A 275 25.07 -38.69 -26.44
N GLY A 276 25.40 -37.52 -27.00
CA GLY A 276 25.83 -37.37 -28.39
C GLY A 276 27.12 -38.14 -28.69
N ILE A 277 28.14 -38.01 -27.83
CA ILE A 277 29.39 -38.76 -27.95
C ILE A 277 29.11 -40.27 -27.86
N GLY A 278 28.29 -40.70 -26.90
CA GLY A 278 27.91 -42.10 -26.75
C GLY A 278 27.20 -42.65 -28.00
N ALA A 279 26.27 -41.89 -28.58
CA ALA A 279 25.60 -42.26 -29.83
C ALA A 279 26.59 -42.39 -31.00
N ILE A 280 27.55 -41.46 -31.13
CA ILE A 280 28.60 -41.53 -32.16
C ILE A 280 29.45 -42.80 -31.99
N ILE A 281 29.87 -43.12 -30.76
CA ILE A 281 30.65 -44.34 -30.47
C ILE A 281 29.86 -45.58 -30.88
N LEU A 282 28.58 -45.66 -30.53
CA LEU A 282 27.71 -46.77 -30.92
C LEU A 282 27.60 -46.88 -32.45
N ILE A 283 27.41 -45.76 -33.17
CA ILE A 283 27.37 -45.74 -34.63
C ILE A 283 28.68 -46.28 -35.23
N ILE A 284 29.84 -45.90 -34.68
CA ILE A 284 31.16 -46.39 -35.13
C ILE A 284 31.28 -47.90 -34.91
N ILE A 285 30.89 -48.40 -33.74
CA ILE A 285 30.93 -49.83 -33.40
C ILE A 285 30.04 -50.62 -34.38
N PHE A 286 28.77 -50.21 -34.53
CA PHE A 286 27.84 -50.85 -35.47
C PHE A 286 28.35 -50.82 -36.90
N SER A 287 28.86 -49.67 -37.37
CA SER A 287 29.41 -49.53 -38.71
C SER A 287 30.61 -50.47 -38.95
N THR A 288 31.47 -50.63 -37.94
CA THR A 288 32.64 -51.51 -38.02
C THR A 288 32.23 -52.98 -38.07
N ILE A 289 31.29 -53.39 -37.22
CA ILE A 289 30.72 -54.75 -37.23
C ILE A 289 30.05 -55.06 -38.57
N PHE A 290 29.24 -54.13 -39.09
CA PHE A 290 28.53 -54.31 -40.36
C PHE A 290 29.50 -54.42 -41.54
N ARG A 291 30.57 -53.60 -41.56
CA ARG A 291 31.65 -53.69 -42.55
C ARG A 291 32.40 -55.03 -42.46
N GLY A 292 32.67 -55.51 -41.25
CA GLY A 292 33.28 -56.82 -41.01
C GLY A 292 32.42 -57.97 -41.53
N LEU A 293 31.13 -57.99 -41.18
CA LEU A 293 30.16 -59.00 -41.64
C LEU A 293 29.98 -58.97 -43.17
N SER A 294 29.90 -57.78 -43.77
CA SER A 294 29.80 -57.63 -45.23
C SER A 294 31.05 -58.13 -45.94
N SER A 295 32.24 -57.91 -45.36
CA SER A 295 33.50 -58.41 -45.92
C SER A 295 33.60 -59.93 -45.77
N TYR A 296 33.23 -60.48 -44.62
CA TYR A 296 33.14 -61.93 -44.42
C TYR A 296 32.20 -62.61 -45.43
N LYS A 297 31.00 -62.05 -45.66
CA LYS A 297 30.07 -62.57 -46.68
C LYS A 297 30.68 -62.54 -48.08
N ARG A 298 31.34 -61.43 -48.47
CA ARG A 298 32.03 -61.34 -49.76
C ARG A 298 33.15 -62.35 -49.91
N ASP A 299 33.92 -62.59 -48.85
CA ASP A 299 35.02 -63.55 -48.86
C ASP A 299 34.50 -64.99 -48.93
N GLU A 300 33.38 -65.30 -48.26
CA GLU A 300 32.69 -66.58 -48.37
C GLU A 300 32.14 -66.83 -49.78
N GLU A 301 31.51 -65.82 -50.39
CA GLU A 301 31.04 -65.89 -51.78
C GLU A 301 32.20 -66.09 -52.76
N ARG A 302 33.33 -65.37 -52.58
CA ARG A 302 34.55 -65.56 -53.39
C ARG A 302 35.12 -66.97 -53.23
N MET A 303 35.20 -67.51 -52.02
CA MET A 303 35.68 -68.88 -51.78
C MET A 303 34.79 -69.95 -52.42
N LYS A 304 33.47 -69.75 -52.47
CA LYS A 304 32.54 -70.65 -53.18
C LYS A 304 32.82 -70.66 -54.69
N ILE A 305 33.08 -69.49 -55.29
CA ILE A 305 33.43 -69.38 -56.72
C ILE A 305 34.75 -70.11 -57.00
N THR A 306 35.80 -69.91 -56.20
CA THR A 306 37.11 -70.55 -56.44
C THR A 306 37.07 -72.08 -56.31
N LYS A 307 36.16 -72.65 -55.51
CA LYS A 307 35.95 -74.10 -55.43
C LYS A 307 35.22 -74.69 -56.65
N ILE A 308 34.47 -73.90 -57.41
CA ILE A 308 33.78 -74.35 -58.64
C ILE A 308 34.76 -74.40 -59.82
N PHE A 309 35.85 -73.63 -59.78
CA PHE A 309 36.89 -73.57 -60.83
C PHE A 309 38.14 -74.43 -60.55
N ARG A 310 38.04 -75.41 -59.64
CA ARG A 310 39.04 -76.48 -59.44
C ARG A 310 38.42 -77.82 -59.78
#